data_AF-A0A258ADM4-F1
#
_entry.id   AF-A0A258ADM4-F1
#
_cell.length_a   1.000
_cell.length_b   1.000
_cell.length_c   1.000
_cell.angle_alpha   90.00
_cell.angle_beta   90.00
_cell.angle_gamma   90.00
#
_symmetry.space_group_name_H-M   'P 1'
#
loop_
_entity.id
_entity.type
_entity.pdbx_description
1 polymer ?
#
loop_
_entity_poly.entity_id
_entity_poly.type
_entity_poly.pdbx_seq_one_letter_code
_entity_poly.pdbx_strand_id
1 'polypeptide(L)'
;MWKVREDTLLSSAPPNFSPPLTRSITSPKPRHLAIREKSGDLVTAIELLSPTNKHSGGALTYLQKRQHIINLGVNLVEVDLIRKWGLALEQFESEEMAESIRLSDGRMPAHSVNVFRAEVPLDREIYPITYSHVLPAIRVPLRPDDQDIWLNLQELAEQCHADCGFDKSTNYSRNPEPALSPEDTAWLDGHLKSIHFR
;
A
#
# COMPACT_ATOMS: atom_id res chain seq x y z
N MET A 1 21.11 -26.49 -25.29
CA MET A 1 21.01 -27.44 -24.17
C MET A 1 22.26 -27.26 -23.31
N TRP A 2 22.18 -26.45 -22.25
CA TRP A 2 23.33 -26.20 -21.37
C TRP A 2 23.37 -27.34 -20.34
N LYS A 3 24.28 -28.30 -20.53
CA LYS A 3 24.58 -29.30 -19.49
C LYS A 3 25.59 -28.69 -18.53
N VAL A 4 25.19 -28.50 -17.28
CA VAL A 4 26.11 -28.23 -16.18
C VAL A 4 27.02 -29.45 -16.08
N ARG A 5 28.34 -29.27 -16.21
CA ARG A 5 29.31 -30.35 -15.93
C ARG A 5 29.42 -30.47 -14.42
N GLU A 6 28.98 -31.59 -13.85
CA GLU A 6 29.00 -31.84 -12.41
C GLU A 6 30.42 -32.10 -11.86
N ASP A 7 31.41 -32.29 -12.74
CA ASP A 7 32.65 -32.98 -12.36
C ASP A 7 33.86 -32.07 -12.12
N THR A 8 33.68 -30.75 -11.99
CA THR A 8 34.84 -29.88 -11.71
C THR A 8 34.46 -28.64 -10.92
N LEU A 9 34.42 -28.77 -9.60
CA LEU A 9 34.54 -27.60 -8.73
C LEU A 9 35.92 -26.97 -8.98
N LEU A 10 35.95 -25.74 -9.48
CA LEU A 10 37.19 -25.00 -9.70
C LEU A 10 37.81 -24.66 -8.34
N SER A 11 38.96 -25.26 -8.03
CA SER A 11 39.70 -24.99 -6.78
C SER A 11 40.38 -23.61 -6.74
N SER A 12 40.38 -22.87 -7.85
CA SER A 12 40.96 -21.54 -7.98
C SER A 12 40.24 -20.71 -9.05
N ALA A 13 40.32 -19.39 -8.96
CA ALA A 13 39.72 -18.48 -9.94
C ALA A 13 40.28 -18.73 -11.36
N PRO A 14 39.42 -18.88 -12.38
CA PRO A 14 39.87 -19.08 -13.76
C PRO A 14 40.47 -17.80 -14.37
N PRO A 15 41.22 -17.89 -15.49
CA PRO A 15 41.89 -16.74 -16.11
C PRO A 15 40.96 -15.60 -16.55
N ASN A 16 39.69 -15.90 -16.79
CA ASN A 16 38.65 -14.95 -17.15
C ASN A 16 37.75 -14.57 -15.96
N PHE A 17 38.18 -14.84 -14.72
CA PHE A 17 37.44 -14.46 -13.52
C PHE A 17 37.30 -12.93 -13.45
N SER A 18 36.06 -12.48 -13.28
CA SER A 18 35.76 -11.09 -12.98
C SER A 18 35.23 -11.00 -11.55
N PRO A 19 35.83 -10.18 -10.67
CA PRO A 19 35.32 -10.02 -9.32
C PRO A 19 33.91 -9.39 -9.37
N PRO A 20 32.96 -9.87 -8.55
CA PRO A 20 31.63 -9.28 -8.53
C PRO A 20 31.69 -7.84 -8.03
N LEU A 21 30.91 -6.95 -8.66
CA LEU A 21 30.66 -5.63 -8.10
C LEU A 21 29.64 -5.76 -6.95
N THR A 22 30.12 -5.76 -5.72
CA THR A 22 29.25 -5.76 -4.55
C THR A 22 28.76 -4.34 -4.26
N ARG A 23 27.45 -4.12 -4.32
CA ARG A 23 26.80 -2.88 -3.85
C ARG A 23 25.96 -3.18 -2.62
N SER A 24 26.19 -2.42 -1.56
CA SER A 24 25.29 -2.42 -0.41
C SER A 24 24.00 -1.71 -0.82
N ILE A 25 22.89 -2.44 -0.83
CA ILE A 25 21.56 -1.85 -0.96
C ILE A 25 20.93 -1.77 0.43
N THR A 26 20.22 -0.69 0.71
CA THR A 26 19.35 -0.65 1.89
C THR A 26 18.24 -1.66 1.68
N SER A 27 18.09 -2.62 2.59
CA SER A 27 16.97 -3.54 2.53
C SER A 27 15.67 -2.72 2.54
N PRO A 28 14.76 -2.93 1.57
CA PRO A 28 13.48 -2.24 1.60
C PRO A 28 12.79 -2.59 2.92
N LYS A 29 12.39 -1.57 3.69
CA LYS A 29 11.60 -1.79 4.90
C LYS A 29 10.34 -2.56 4.49
N PRO A 30 10.00 -3.67 5.17
CA PRO A 30 8.78 -4.39 4.84
C PRO A 30 7.59 -3.45 5.04
N ARG A 31 6.78 -3.32 3.99
CA ARG A 31 5.52 -2.54 3.99
C ARG A 31 4.30 -3.45 3.93
N HIS A 32 4.46 -4.69 4.38
CA HIS A 32 3.41 -5.67 4.39
C HIS A 32 3.37 -6.41 5.72
N LEU A 33 2.17 -6.83 6.11
CA LEU A 33 1.94 -7.75 7.21
C LEU A 33 1.28 -9.00 6.65
N ALA A 34 1.66 -10.14 7.19
CA ALA A 34 1.12 -11.44 6.82
C ALA A 34 0.44 -12.06 8.05
N ILE A 35 -0.87 -12.27 7.96
CA ILE A 35 -1.60 -13.05 8.93
C ILE A 35 -1.53 -14.50 8.47
N ARG A 36 -0.98 -15.36 9.33
CA ARG A 36 -0.75 -16.77 9.02
C ARG A 36 -1.40 -17.65 10.06
N GLU A 37 -1.79 -18.83 9.62
CA GLU A 37 -2.10 -19.94 10.51
C GLU A 37 -0.87 -20.43 11.25
N LYS A 38 -1.10 -21.21 12.32
CA LYS A 38 -0.03 -21.92 13.03
C LYS A 38 0.71 -22.92 12.12
N SER A 39 0.05 -23.45 11.08
CA SER A 39 0.68 -24.29 10.05
C SER A 39 1.66 -23.53 9.16
N GLY A 40 1.58 -22.19 9.14
CA GLY A 40 2.36 -21.31 8.26
C GLY A 40 1.59 -20.82 7.02
N ASP A 41 0.39 -21.35 6.77
CA ASP A 41 -0.43 -20.95 5.62
C ASP A 41 -0.81 -19.47 5.71
N LEU A 42 -0.69 -18.76 4.58
CA LEU A 42 -1.04 -17.34 4.51
C LEU A 42 -2.56 -17.20 4.42
N VAL A 43 -3.15 -16.48 5.36
CA VAL A 43 -4.60 -16.21 5.40
C VAL A 43 -4.89 -14.85 4.78
N THR A 44 -4.18 -13.82 5.23
CA THR A 44 -4.41 -12.44 4.80
C THR A 44 -3.09 -11.70 4.63
N ALA A 45 -2.92 -11.07 3.48
CA ALA A 45 -1.85 -10.13 3.22
C ALA A 45 -2.38 -8.70 3.39
N ILE A 46 -1.71 -7.89 4.21
CA ILE A 46 -1.97 -6.46 4.32
C ILE A 46 -0.79 -5.73 3.67
N GLU A 47 -1.05 -4.95 2.62
CA GLU A 47 -0.05 -4.24 1.84
C GLU A 47 -0.25 -2.73 1.99
N LEU A 48 0.74 -2.04 2.58
CA LEU A 48 0.80 -0.58 2.56
C LEU A 48 1.55 -0.14 1.30
N LEU A 49 0.83 0.47 0.36
CA LEU A 49 1.41 0.88 -0.91
C LEU A 49 2.61 1.82 -0.71
N SER A 50 3.56 1.73 -1.64
CA SER A 50 4.67 2.65 -1.78
C SER A 50 4.59 3.44 -3.09
N PRO A 51 5.20 4.63 -3.19
CA PRO A 51 5.22 5.41 -4.43
C PRO A 51 5.68 4.60 -5.66
N THR A 52 6.62 3.67 -5.48
CA THR A 52 7.08 2.80 -6.57
C THR A 52 6.02 1.81 -7.06
N ASN A 53 4.99 1.50 -6.27
CA ASN A 53 3.88 0.65 -6.69
C ASN A 53 2.88 1.35 -7.62
N LYS A 54 2.96 2.68 -7.76
CA LYS A 54 2.01 3.46 -8.59
C LYS A 54 2.56 3.92 -9.93
N HIS A 55 3.83 3.69 -10.21
CA HIS A 55 4.44 4.26 -11.40
C HIS A 55 5.57 3.40 -11.99
N SER A 56 5.79 3.57 -13.30
CA SER A 56 6.84 2.88 -14.06
C SER A 56 6.78 1.35 -13.91
N GLY A 57 7.92 0.65 -14.00
CA GLY A 57 7.97 -0.81 -13.87
C GLY A 57 7.50 -1.35 -12.51
N GLY A 58 7.50 -0.52 -11.46
CA GLY A 58 7.05 -0.95 -10.13
C GLY A 58 5.53 -1.13 -10.02
N ALA A 59 4.75 -0.42 -10.85
CA ALA A 59 3.32 -0.66 -10.97
C ALA A 59 3.03 -2.05 -11.54
N LEU A 60 3.69 -2.42 -12.65
CA LEU A 60 3.53 -3.74 -13.25
C LEU A 60 3.93 -4.86 -12.29
N THR A 61 5.07 -4.70 -11.59
CA THR A 61 5.50 -5.67 -10.57
C THR A 61 4.48 -5.80 -9.44
N TYR A 62 3.89 -4.68 -9.01
CA TYR A 62 2.86 -4.71 -7.97
C TYR A 62 1.60 -5.44 -8.45
N LEU A 63 1.13 -5.18 -9.67
CA LEU A 63 -0.04 -5.86 -10.24
C LEU A 63 0.18 -7.37 -10.37
N GLN A 64 1.38 -7.80 -10.76
CA GLN A 64 1.73 -9.22 -10.81
C GLN A 64 1.67 -9.86 -9.42
N LYS A 65 2.22 -9.19 -8.41
CA LYS A 65 2.14 -9.63 -7.01
C LYS A 65 0.69 -9.70 -6.54
N ARG A 66 -0.10 -8.66 -6.81
CA ARG A 66 -1.53 -8.57 -6.46
C ARG A 66 -2.31 -9.74 -7.04
N GLN A 67 -2.19 -9.97 -8.35
CA GLN A 67 -2.86 -11.09 -9.02
C GLN A 67 -2.40 -12.45 -8.48
N HIS A 68 -1.12 -12.59 -8.15
CA HIS A 68 -0.61 -13.81 -7.56
C HIS A 68 -1.23 -14.11 -6.19
N ILE A 69 -1.36 -13.11 -5.32
CA ILE A 69 -2.01 -13.25 -4.00
C ILE A 69 -3.48 -13.64 -4.17
N ILE A 70 -4.21 -12.93 -5.05
CA ILE A 70 -5.62 -13.23 -5.35
C ILE A 70 -5.79 -14.66 -5.85
N ASN A 71 -4.95 -15.09 -6.80
CA ASN A 71 -5.01 -16.43 -7.38
C ASN A 71 -4.66 -17.55 -6.38
N LEU A 72 -3.96 -17.23 -5.29
CA LEU A 72 -3.67 -18.18 -4.22
C LEU A 72 -4.84 -18.33 -3.23
N GLY A 73 -5.95 -17.63 -3.42
CA GLY A 73 -7.08 -17.65 -2.48
C GLY A 73 -6.74 -17.02 -1.13
N VAL A 74 -5.80 -16.07 -1.13
CA VAL A 74 -5.38 -15.30 0.05
C VAL A 74 -6.15 -14.00 0.08
N ASN A 75 -6.70 -13.62 1.23
CA ASN A 75 -7.32 -12.31 1.37
C ASN A 75 -6.27 -11.20 1.21
N LEU A 76 -6.65 -10.08 0.63
CA LEU A 76 -5.75 -8.96 0.39
C LEU A 76 -6.37 -7.66 0.89
N VAL A 77 -5.64 -6.96 1.76
CA VAL A 77 -5.98 -5.61 2.23
C VAL A 77 -4.92 -4.65 1.70
N GLU A 78 -5.31 -3.73 0.82
CA GLU A 78 -4.41 -2.74 0.22
C GLU A 78 -4.70 -1.37 0.82
N VAL A 79 -3.72 -0.79 1.52
CA VAL A 79 -3.83 0.55 2.11
C VAL A 79 -3.08 1.54 1.23
N ASP A 80 -3.81 2.45 0.59
CA ASP A 80 -3.27 3.45 -0.31
C ASP A 80 -3.37 4.87 0.27
N LEU A 81 -2.26 5.32 0.88
CA LEU A 81 -2.10 6.67 1.42
C LEU A 81 -1.20 7.56 0.55
N ILE A 82 -0.97 7.18 -0.73
CA ILE A 82 -0.05 7.92 -1.60
C ILE A 82 -0.81 8.97 -2.39
N ARG A 83 -0.45 10.25 -2.18
CA ARG A 83 -1.10 11.40 -2.84
C ARG A 83 -0.73 11.54 -4.32
N LYS A 84 0.54 11.29 -4.66
CA LYS A 84 1.03 11.49 -6.03
C LYS A 84 0.52 10.36 -6.93
N TRP A 85 0.36 10.65 -8.22
CA TRP A 85 -0.22 9.75 -9.24
C TRP A 85 -1.71 9.41 -9.08
N GLY A 86 -2.41 9.98 -8.09
CA GLY A 86 -3.80 9.62 -7.77
C GLY A 86 -3.91 8.23 -7.18
N LEU A 87 -5.13 7.73 -6.96
CA LEU A 87 -5.34 6.33 -6.55
C LEU A 87 -4.85 5.39 -7.65
N ALA A 88 -4.35 4.22 -7.24
CA ALA A 88 -4.04 3.16 -8.19
C ALA A 88 -5.37 2.63 -8.78
N LEU A 89 -5.72 3.08 -9.99
CA LEU A 89 -7.01 2.76 -10.62
C LEU A 89 -7.21 1.25 -10.79
N GLU A 90 -6.11 0.52 -10.96
CA GLU A 90 -6.10 -0.93 -11.07
C GLU A 90 -6.60 -1.65 -9.81
N GLN A 91 -6.66 -0.97 -8.65
CA GLN A 91 -7.27 -1.51 -7.44
C GLN A 91 -8.78 -1.66 -7.55
N PHE A 92 -9.42 -0.84 -8.40
CA PHE A 92 -10.87 -0.89 -8.66
C PHE A 92 -11.24 -1.93 -9.70
N GLU A 93 -10.26 -2.51 -10.39
CA GLU A 93 -10.37 -3.61 -11.37
C GLU A 93 -11.20 -3.32 -12.63
N SER A 94 -12.08 -2.33 -12.60
CA SER A 94 -12.83 -1.84 -13.74
C SER A 94 -13.07 -0.33 -13.67
N GLU A 95 -13.22 0.29 -14.84
CA GLU A 95 -13.52 1.73 -14.95
C GLU A 95 -14.93 2.03 -14.40
N GLU A 96 -15.88 1.10 -14.58
CA GLU A 96 -17.24 1.23 -14.06
C GLU A 96 -17.24 1.27 -12.53
N MET A 97 -16.41 0.46 -11.88
CA MET A 97 -16.24 0.50 -10.42
C MET A 97 -15.68 1.86 -9.99
N ALA A 98 -14.60 2.32 -10.63
CA ALA A 98 -14.02 3.62 -10.35
C ALA A 98 -15.01 4.77 -10.55
N GLU A 99 -15.84 4.70 -11.60
CA GLU A 99 -16.87 5.70 -11.89
C GLU A 99 -18.00 5.66 -10.87
N SER A 100 -18.46 4.48 -10.45
CA SER A 100 -19.50 4.35 -9.42
C SER A 100 -19.09 5.03 -8.10
N ILE A 101 -17.81 4.93 -7.73
CA ILE A 101 -17.25 5.60 -6.55
C ILE A 101 -17.27 7.12 -6.75
N ARG A 102 -16.83 7.61 -7.92
CA ARG A 102 -16.92 9.06 -8.24
C ARG A 102 -18.33 9.59 -8.15
N LEU A 103 -19.29 8.87 -8.71
CA LEU A 103 -20.68 9.30 -8.75
C LEU A 103 -21.33 9.31 -7.36
N SER A 104 -20.86 8.45 -6.44
CA SER A 104 -21.40 8.38 -5.08
C SER A 104 -21.07 9.61 -4.21
N ASP A 105 -19.88 10.20 -4.39
CA ASP A 105 -19.38 11.32 -3.57
C ASP A 105 -19.04 12.58 -4.41
N GLY A 106 -19.39 12.58 -5.70
CA GLY A 106 -19.10 13.66 -6.65
C GLY A 106 -17.63 13.82 -7.05
N ARG A 107 -16.70 13.07 -6.43
CA ARG A 107 -15.26 13.09 -6.72
C ARG A 107 -14.59 11.77 -6.32
N MET A 108 -13.40 11.50 -6.86
CA MET A 108 -12.57 10.39 -6.35
C MET A 108 -12.06 10.74 -4.94
N PRO A 109 -12.05 9.78 -4.00
CA PRO A 109 -11.39 9.98 -2.73
C PRO A 109 -9.87 10.18 -2.92
N ALA A 110 -9.24 10.88 -1.98
CA ALA A 110 -7.80 11.15 -2.05
C ALA A 110 -6.98 9.88 -1.79
N HIS A 111 -7.52 9.01 -0.95
CA HIS A 111 -6.92 7.79 -0.44
C HIS A 111 -8.00 6.70 -0.35
N SER A 112 -7.60 5.44 -0.31
CA SER A 112 -8.55 4.36 -0.04
C SER A 112 -7.88 3.15 0.61
N VAL A 113 -8.70 2.35 1.27
CA VAL A 113 -8.36 0.95 1.53
C VAL A 113 -9.25 0.06 0.69
N ASN A 114 -8.64 -0.90 0.01
CA ASN A 114 -9.36 -1.92 -0.76
C ASN A 114 -9.18 -3.28 -0.09
N VAL A 115 -10.27 -4.01 0.08
CA VAL A 115 -10.27 -5.36 0.66
C VAL A 115 -10.82 -6.34 -0.36
N PHE A 116 -9.98 -7.30 -0.71
CA PHE A 116 -10.34 -8.51 -1.42
C PHE A 116 -10.53 -9.65 -0.41
N ARG A 117 -11.69 -10.29 -0.45
CA ARG A 117 -11.99 -11.51 0.31
C ARG A 117 -11.95 -12.70 -0.63
N ALA A 118 -11.16 -13.71 -0.28
CA ALA A 118 -11.03 -14.91 -1.11
C ALA A 118 -12.34 -15.69 -1.25
N GLU A 119 -13.21 -15.61 -0.23
CA GLU A 119 -14.52 -16.29 -0.20
C GLU A 119 -15.54 -15.71 -1.18
N VAL A 120 -15.46 -14.40 -1.45
CA VAL A 120 -16.36 -13.67 -2.36
C VAL A 120 -15.53 -12.97 -3.45
N PRO A 121 -14.91 -13.73 -4.36
CA PRO A 121 -13.84 -13.22 -5.22
C PRO A 121 -14.28 -12.16 -6.24
N LEU A 122 -15.59 -12.00 -6.46
CA LEU A 122 -16.17 -10.98 -7.33
C LEU A 122 -16.40 -9.63 -6.65
N ASP A 123 -16.32 -9.58 -5.32
CA ASP A 123 -16.63 -8.38 -4.54
C ASP A 123 -15.35 -7.68 -4.07
N ARG A 124 -15.41 -6.35 -3.98
CA ARG A 124 -14.37 -5.52 -3.37
C ARG A 124 -15.01 -4.64 -2.31
N GLU A 125 -14.47 -4.66 -1.10
CA GLU A 125 -14.84 -3.65 -0.09
C GLU A 125 -13.90 -2.46 -0.23
N ILE A 126 -14.46 -1.26 -0.27
CA ILE A 126 -13.71 -0.04 -0.47
C ILE A 126 -14.03 0.90 0.67
N TYR A 127 -12.99 1.32 1.38
CA TYR A 127 -13.07 2.32 2.45
C TYR A 127 -12.47 3.61 1.91
N PRO A 128 -13.30 4.55 1.40
CA PRO A 128 -12.81 5.82 0.88
C PRO A 128 -12.24 6.66 2.03
N ILE A 129 -11.14 7.37 1.77
CA ILE A 129 -10.48 8.25 2.73
C ILE A 129 -10.37 9.65 2.13
N THR A 130 -10.91 10.62 2.85
CA THR A 130 -10.79 12.05 2.55
C THR A 130 -9.97 12.74 3.63
N TYR A 131 -9.47 13.95 3.35
CA TYR A 131 -8.72 14.72 4.36
C TYR A 131 -9.60 15.19 5.52
N SER A 132 -10.88 15.43 5.26
CA SER A 132 -11.83 16.03 6.19
C SER A 132 -12.39 15.09 7.27
N HIS A 133 -12.18 13.78 7.12
CA HIS A 133 -12.68 12.78 8.04
C HIS A 133 -11.53 12.03 8.73
N VAL A 134 -11.82 11.49 9.91
CA VAL A 134 -10.90 10.57 10.60
C VAL A 134 -10.65 9.34 9.74
N LEU A 135 -9.45 8.76 9.85
CA LEU A 135 -9.14 7.52 9.14
C LEU A 135 -10.05 6.38 9.63
N PRO A 136 -10.55 5.53 8.72
CA PRO A 136 -11.51 4.50 9.08
C PRO A 136 -10.84 3.37 9.87
N ALA A 137 -11.59 2.78 10.80
CA ALA A 137 -11.31 1.42 11.24
C ALA A 137 -11.83 0.46 10.17
N ILE A 138 -10.96 -0.44 9.68
CA ILE A 138 -11.29 -1.37 8.60
C ILE A 138 -11.42 -2.79 9.15
N ARG A 139 -12.24 -3.60 8.48
CA ARG A 139 -12.31 -5.03 8.75
C ARG A 139 -11.21 -5.75 7.99
N VAL A 140 -10.41 -6.53 8.71
CA VAL A 140 -9.39 -7.40 8.11
C VAL A 140 -9.95 -8.82 8.09
N PRO A 141 -10.23 -9.37 6.90
CA PRO A 141 -10.74 -10.73 6.77
C PRO A 141 -9.75 -11.75 7.30
N LEU A 142 -10.26 -12.85 7.85
CA LEU A 142 -9.51 -14.04 8.22
C LEU A 142 -10.03 -15.24 7.41
N ARG A 143 -10.14 -16.43 8.01
CA ARG A 143 -10.82 -17.56 7.35
C ARG A 143 -12.35 -17.38 7.39
N PRO A 144 -13.11 -18.07 6.53
CA PRO A 144 -14.57 -17.96 6.49
C PRO A 144 -15.26 -18.17 7.84
N ASP A 145 -14.74 -19.08 8.68
CA ASP A 145 -15.32 -19.38 9.99
C ASP A 145 -14.85 -18.42 11.10
N ASP A 146 -13.88 -17.54 10.82
CA ASP A 146 -13.33 -16.59 11.77
C ASP A 146 -14.00 -15.22 11.62
N GLN A 147 -14.24 -14.55 12.74
CA GLN A 147 -14.67 -13.14 12.71
C GLN A 147 -13.54 -12.24 12.23
N ASP A 148 -13.88 -11.27 11.37
CA ASP A 148 -12.97 -10.19 11.00
C ASP A 148 -12.40 -9.51 12.24
N ILE A 149 -11.12 -9.12 12.17
CA ILE A 149 -10.51 -8.25 13.17
C ILE A 149 -10.56 -6.79 12.71
N TRP A 150 -10.67 -5.88 13.67
CA TRP A 150 -10.62 -4.45 13.40
C TRP A 150 -9.18 -3.95 13.35
N LEU A 151 -8.85 -3.20 12.30
CA LEU A 151 -7.61 -2.44 12.20
C LEU A 151 -7.95 -0.94 12.24
N ASN A 152 -7.65 -0.28 13.36
CA ASN A 152 -7.89 1.15 13.52
C ASN A 152 -6.75 1.96 12.88
N LEU A 153 -6.99 2.50 11.68
CA LEU A 153 -5.97 3.26 10.95
C LEU A 153 -5.68 4.62 11.57
N GLN A 154 -6.65 5.23 12.27
CA GLN A 154 -6.47 6.50 12.95
C GLN A 154 -5.46 6.37 14.08
N GLU A 155 -5.67 5.40 14.98
CA GLU A 155 -4.75 5.15 16.10
C GLU A 155 -3.32 4.84 15.61
N LEU A 156 -3.20 4.03 14.54
CA LEU A 156 -1.90 3.71 13.95
C LEU A 156 -1.21 4.94 13.34
N ALA A 157 -1.97 5.82 12.67
CA ALA A 157 -1.44 7.03 12.10
C ALA A 157 -0.99 8.02 13.17
N GLU A 158 -1.78 8.19 14.23
CA GLU A 158 -1.45 9.04 15.39
C GLU A 158 -0.20 8.54 16.11
N GLN A 159 -0.10 7.23 16.37
CA GLN A 159 1.08 6.63 16.98
C GLN A 159 2.32 6.85 16.10
N CYS A 160 2.22 6.57 14.80
CA CYS A 160 3.31 6.79 13.86
C CYS A 160 3.73 8.27 13.80
N HIS A 161 2.76 9.18 13.88
CA HIS A 161 3.00 10.62 13.90
C HIS A 161 3.76 11.06 15.14
N ALA A 162 3.36 10.58 16.32
CA ALA A 162 4.05 10.83 17.57
C ALA A 162 5.46 10.25 17.58
N ASP A 163 5.62 8.98 17.17
CA ASP A 163 6.91 8.27 17.17
C ASP A 163 7.92 8.90 16.20
N CYS A 164 7.46 9.36 15.04
CA CYS A 164 8.29 10.05 14.06
C CYS A 164 8.52 11.53 14.40
N GLY A 165 7.77 12.09 15.36
CA GLY A 165 7.83 13.49 15.74
C GLY A 165 7.48 14.45 14.60
N PHE A 166 6.49 14.11 13.77
CA PHE A 166 6.18 14.88 12.56
C PHE A 166 5.77 16.33 12.85
N ASP A 167 5.21 16.61 14.03
CA ASP A 167 4.96 17.98 14.53
C ASP A 167 6.18 18.89 14.45
N LYS A 168 7.39 18.32 14.60
CA LYS A 168 8.65 19.07 14.64
C LYS A 168 9.31 19.21 13.28
N SER A 169 9.01 18.31 12.34
CA SER A 169 9.64 18.28 11.02
C SER A 169 8.78 18.88 9.92
N THR A 170 7.46 18.95 10.11
CA THR A 170 6.53 19.40 9.08
C THR A 170 6.43 20.91 9.09
N ASN A 171 6.71 21.54 7.94
CA ASN A 171 6.55 22.99 7.79
C ASN A 171 5.15 23.31 7.27
N TYR A 172 4.22 23.59 8.18
CA TYR A 172 2.83 23.95 7.86
C TYR A 172 2.67 25.31 7.18
N SER A 173 3.72 26.15 7.14
CA SER A 173 3.68 27.42 6.41
C SER A 173 3.85 27.27 4.89
N ARG A 174 4.01 26.04 4.38
CA ARG A 174 4.16 25.74 2.96
C ARG A 174 2.96 24.95 2.48
N ASN A 175 2.52 25.25 1.27
CA ASN A 175 1.50 24.45 0.60
C ASN A 175 1.96 22.99 0.45
N PRO A 176 1.07 22.01 0.65
CA PRO A 176 1.39 20.60 0.44
C PRO A 176 1.86 20.33 -0.99
N GLU A 177 2.81 19.40 -1.11
CA GLU A 177 3.25 18.86 -2.41
C GLU A 177 2.95 17.35 -2.46
N PRO A 178 2.22 16.84 -3.47
CA PRO A 178 1.56 17.56 -4.57
C PRO A 178 0.48 18.54 -4.09
N ALA A 179 0.05 19.47 -4.94
CA ALA A 179 -0.99 20.43 -4.59
C ALA A 179 -2.33 19.71 -4.29
N LEU A 180 -3.11 20.29 -3.36
CA LEU A 180 -4.47 19.85 -3.05
C LEU A 180 -5.50 20.45 -4.02
N SER A 181 -6.71 19.90 -4.03
CA SER A 181 -7.84 20.54 -4.68
C SER A 181 -8.16 21.88 -3.97
N PRO A 182 -8.85 22.83 -4.64
CA PRO A 182 -9.26 24.08 -3.98
C PRO A 182 -10.11 23.85 -2.73
N GLU A 183 -10.99 22.86 -2.75
CA GLU A 183 -11.84 22.48 -1.62
C GLU A 183 -11.02 21.92 -0.45
N ASP A 184 -10.13 20.96 -0.70
CA ASP A 184 -9.30 20.36 0.35
C ASP A 184 -8.28 21.38 0.90
N THR A 185 -7.83 22.33 0.07
CA THR A 185 -6.99 23.46 0.51
C THR A 185 -7.76 24.36 1.47
N ALA A 186 -8.99 24.74 1.12
CA ALA A 186 -9.83 25.58 1.98
C ALA A 186 -10.14 24.89 3.31
N TRP A 187 -10.41 23.58 3.29
CA TRP A 187 -10.57 22.78 4.50
C TRP A 187 -9.30 22.76 5.35
N LEU A 188 -8.14 22.48 4.74
CA LEU A 188 -6.85 22.41 5.44
C LEU A 188 -6.51 23.74 6.10
N ASP A 189 -6.66 24.87 5.38
CA ASP A 189 -6.40 26.20 5.89
C ASP A 189 -7.31 26.54 7.09
N GLY A 190 -8.59 26.16 7.00
CA GLY A 190 -9.55 26.32 8.10
C GLY A 190 -9.16 25.47 9.31
N HIS A 191 -8.75 24.23 9.08
CA HIS A 191 -8.32 23.31 10.13
C HIS A 191 -7.07 23.83 10.84
N LEU A 192 -6.00 24.17 10.10
CA LEU A 192 -4.74 24.68 10.66
C LEU A 192 -4.96 25.93 11.51
N LYS A 193 -5.80 26.87 11.07
CA LYS A 193 -6.18 28.06 11.86
C LYS A 193 -6.87 27.70 13.17
N SER A 194 -7.72 26.67 13.16
CA SER A 194 -8.46 26.23 14.36
C SER A 194 -7.55 25.63 15.43
N ILE A 195 -6.41 25.07 15.03
CA ILE A 195 -5.38 24.50 15.91
C ILE A 195 -4.14 25.41 16.05
N HIS A 196 -4.28 26.70 15.75
CA HIS A 196 -3.24 27.75 15.90
C HIS A 196 -1.98 27.59 15.04
N PHE A 197 -2.06 26.82 13.96
CA PHE A 197 -1.06 26.82 12.90
C PHE A 197 -1.35 27.94 11.89
N ARG A 198 -0.28 28.45 11.25
CA ARG A 198 -0.36 29.51 10.23
C ARG A 198 -0.38 28.93 8.82
#